data_AF-A0A2N3VEV0-F1
#
_entry.id   AF-A0A2N3VEV0-F1
#
_cell.length_a   1.000
_cell.length_b   1.000
_cell.length_c   1.000
_cell.angle_alpha   90.00
_cell.angle_beta   90.00
_cell.angle_gamma   90.00
#
_symmetry.space_group_name_H-M   'P 1'
#
loop_
_entity.id
_entity.type
_entity.pdbx_description
1 polymer ?
#
loop_
_entity_poly.entity_id
_entity_poly.type
_entity_poly.pdbx_seq_one_letter_code
_entity_poly.pdbx_strand_id
1 'polypeptide(L)'
;MDDSSLIWDDGALVTIDQRGLPHEVRELRLRTVDEIIEAITTLAIRGAPAIGIAGAFGVVIATRAHTHDSPVDAPGRPIGDASRQAVGVVDVVAAQAEADRIAAARPTAVNLAWAVDRVRARIAEGADAVLAETLDLLAEDARVNLAAATHAADLVQRLCGERPLRLLTHCNTGRLATSAVGTAIGALRVLHERGAVADVIVDETRPLLQGARLTAWELAEAGIPHRLTIDSAAAWAMATGQVDAVLVGADRITANGDVANKIGTFALALAARHHGIPFIVVAPESTRDTAMATGAQIVVEQRAAAEVTGFGGVATAPADTAVFNPAFDVTPTDLVTAVVTENGVVYRNSNSFDAQGRAIAAAEPGSRSAVTAHDDPPENSRTPAFGEQGRAIATIARQLYERGWMPGTAGNISVRVETPSSPVAVGAGAWPALLITASGLSKGELSADDTVLVGIADTTAHAGQRRKPSAETSIHTAVYRTRPAGAVVHVHSPFATALATTAARPGDAVTPLRISGFELLKGFGLADPSTVVIPVFPNWPEVARIGADIDTYLREKPDAPPILFITGHGITTWGDTLAQARDRAECLEALCELITRTGRTDATPLEIGPT
;
A
#
# COMPACT_ATOMS: atom_id res chain seq x y z
N MET A 1 -0.85 4.96 23.01
CA MET A 1 -2.04 4.12 22.77
C MET A 1 -1.57 2.69 22.90
N ASP A 2 -1.82 2.08 24.05
CA ASP A 2 -1.65 0.63 24.22
C ASP A 2 -3.01 0.03 23.85
N ASP A 3 -3.26 -0.08 22.54
CA ASP A 3 -4.59 -0.37 21.95
C ASP A 3 -4.67 -1.81 21.42
N SER A 4 -3.79 -2.68 21.94
CA SER A 4 -3.71 -4.09 21.54
C SER A 4 -4.87 -4.90 22.11
N SER A 5 -5.44 -5.79 21.30
CA SER A 5 -6.41 -6.79 21.76
C SER A 5 -5.74 -8.08 22.26
N LEU A 6 -4.43 -8.20 22.07
CA LEU A 6 -3.60 -9.36 22.42
C LEU A 6 -2.41 -8.87 23.25
N ILE A 7 -2.37 -9.26 24.52
CA ILE A 7 -1.35 -8.82 25.48
C ILE A 7 -0.64 -10.06 26.02
N TRP A 8 0.69 -10.02 26.05
CA TRP A 8 1.46 -11.03 26.74
C TRP A 8 1.72 -10.59 28.18
N ASP A 9 1.20 -11.34 29.14
CA ASP A 9 1.34 -11.02 30.56
C ASP A 9 1.58 -12.28 31.40
N ASP A 10 2.62 -12.24 32.24
CA ASP A 10 3.05 -13.33 33.15
C ASP A 10 2.85 -14.75 32.56
N GLY A 11 3.44 -14.96 31.38
CA GLY A 11 3.45 -16.25 30.69
C GLY A 11 2.12 -16.69 30.07
N ALA A 12 1.16 -15.79 29.95
CA ALA A 12 -0.15 -16.04 29.35
C ALA A 12 -0.46 -15.05 28.22
N LEU A 13 -1.26 -15.50 27.25
CA LEU A 13 -1.95 -14.59 26.34
C LEU A 13 -3.21 -14.08 27.02
N VAL A 14 -3.32 -12.76 27.13
CA VAL A 14 -4.49 -12.04 27.64
C VAL A 14 -5.23 -11.38 26.48
N THR A 15 -6.53 -11.59 26.40
CA THR A 15 -7.40 -11.04 25.34
C THR A 15 -8.84 -10.92 25.80
N ILE A 16 -9.71 -10.31 24.98
CA ILE A 16 -11.14 -10.19 25.26
C ILE A 16 -11.89 -11.38 24.63
N ASP A 17 -12.79 -12.01 25.39
CA ASP A 17 -13.72 -13.02 24.86
C ASP A 17 -14.74 -12.36 23.92
N GLN A 18 -14.50 -12.45 22.61
CA GLN A 18 -15.38 -11.85 21.62
C GLN A 18 -16.78 -12.48 21.57
N ARG A 19 -17.03 -13.62 22.26
CA ARG A 19 -18.36 -14.23 22.36
C ARG A 19 -19.26 -13.50 23.37
N GLY A 20 -18.66 -12.90 24.41
CA GLY A 20 -19.38 -12.15 25.43
C GLY A 20 -19.86 -10.77 24.95
N LEU A 21 -19.16 -10.19 23.98
CA LEU A 21 -19.51 -8.88 23.42
C LEU A 21 -20.85 -8.92 22.64
N PRO A 22 -21.66 -7.85 22.69
CA PRO A 22 -21.41 -6.57 23.37
C PRO A 22 -21.89 -6.54 24.84
N HIS A 23 -22.42 -7.64 25.37
CA HIS A 23 -23.08 -7.66 26.68
C HIS A 23 -22.11 -7.64 27.86
N GLU A 24 -20.98 -8.33 27.72
CA GLU A 24 -19.98 -8.47 28.77
C GLU A 24 -18.57 -8.38 28.17
N VAL A 25 -17.73 -7.52 28.75
CA VAL A 25 -16.30 -7.49 28.47
C VAL A 25 -15.62 -8.47 29.43
N ARG A 26 -15.43 -9.70 28.95
CA ARG A 26 -14.73 -10.75 29.71
C ARG A 26 -13.30 -10.87 29.22
N GLU A 27 -12.35 -10.82 30.14
CA GLU A 27 -10.95 -11.13 29.86
C GLU A 27 -10.72 -12.65 29.86
N LEU A 28 -9.98 -13.13 28.87
CA LEU A 28 -9.44 -14.48 28.79
C LEU A 28 -7.95 -14.44 29.05
N ARG A 29 -7.49 -15.38 29.87
CA ARG A 29 -6.07 -15.57 30.16
C ARG A 29 -5.69 -17.00 29.84
N LEU A 30 -5.02 -17.18 28.70
CA LEU A 30 -4.75 -18.47 28.07
C LEU A 30 -3.31 -18.86 28.38
N ARG A 31 -3.13 -20.01 29.05
CA ARG A 31 -1.87 -20.56 29.56
C ARG A 31 -1.51 -21.91 28.94
N THR A 32 -2.42 -22.54 28.22
CA THR A 32 -2.19 -23.83 27.57
C THR A 32 -2.48 -23.77 26.08
N VAL A 33 -1.88 -24.69 25.32
CA VAL A 33 -2.15 -24.84 23.88
C VAL A 33 -3.62 -25.18 23.63
N ASP A 34 -4.22 -26.03 24.47
CA ASP A 34 -5.63 -26.42 24.37
C ASP A 34 -6.54 -25.20 24.53
N GLU A 35 -6.24 -24.30 25.47
CA GLU A 35 -6.99 -23.04 25.66
C GLU A 35 -6.88 -22.11 24.44
N ILE A 36 -5.70 -22.02 23.81
CA ILE A 36 -5.51 -21.24 22.57
C ILE A 36 -6.35 -21.83 21.43
N ILE A 37 -6.29 -23.15 21.23
CA ILE A 37 -7.04 -23.85 20.18
C ILE A 37 -8.55 -23.70 20.43
N GLU A 38 -9.02 -23.86 21.67
CA GLU A 38 -10.43 -23.65 22.03
C GLU A 38 -10.86 -22.20 21.74
N ALA A 39 -10.06 -21.21 22.12
CA ALA A 39 -10.38 -19.81 21.90
C ALA A 39 -10.52 -19.48 20.40
N ILE A 40 -9.64 -20.03 19.55
CA ILE A 40 -9.68 -19.85 18.10
C ILE A 40 -10.88 -20.58 17.47
N THR A 41 -11.14 -21.83 17.87
CA THR A 41 -12.19 -22.67 17.27
C THR A 41 -13.60 -22.26 17.69
N THR A 42 -13.78 -21.81 18.94
CA THR A 42 -15.06 -21.31 19.45
C THR A 42 -15.33 -19.84 19.11
N LEU A 43 -14.41 -19.19 18.37
CA LEU A 43 -14.48 -17.77 17.98
C LEU A 43 -14.43 -16.79 19.16
N ALA A 44 -13.84 -17.19 20.28
CA ALA A 44 -13.46 -16.24 21.33
C ALA A 44 -12.37 -15.27 20.84
N ILE A 45 -11.46 -15.77 19.99
CA ILE A 45 -10.52 -14.97 19.19
C ILE A 45 -10.86 -15.19 17.72
N ARG A 46 -11.10 -14.11 16.98
CA ARG A 46 -11.39 -14.17 15.54
C ARG A 46 -10.83 -12.94 14.82
N GLY A 47 -10.75 -13.05 13.50
CA GLY A 47 -10.06 -12.10 12.63
C GLY A 47 -8.70 -12.65 12.23
N ALA A 48 -8.39 -12.59 10.93
CA ALA A 48 -7.29 -13.37 10.36
C ALA A 48 -5.91 -13.03 10.97
N PRO A 49 -5.54 -11.75 11.16
CA PRO A 49 -4.29 -11.43 11.86
C PRO A 49 -4.33 -11.79 13.36
N ALA A 50 -5.47 -11.55 14.04
CA ALA A 50 -5.60 -11.84 15.48
C ALA A 50 -5.36 -13.32 15.81
N ILE A 51 -5.97 -14.23 15.04
CA ILE A 51 -5.78 -15.67 15.24
C ILE A 51 -4.35 -16.12 14.94
N GLY A 52 -3.68 -15.48 13.97
CA GLY A 52 -2.27 -15.76 13.67
C GLY A 52 -1.36 -15.43 14.85
N ILE A 53 -1.52 -14.24 15.41
CA ILE A 53 -0.73 -13.79 16.57
C ILE A 53 -1.06 -14.61 17.82
N ALA A 54 -2.34 -14.95 18.04
CA ALA A 54 -2.73 -15.85 19.12
C ALA A 54 -2.09 -17.25 18.96
N GLY A 55 -2.02 -17.77 17.73
CA GLY A 55 -1.32 -19.01 17.42
C GLY A 55 0.17 -18.93 17.72
N ALA A 56 0.82 -17.82 17.36
CA ALA A 56 2.24 -17.58 17.67
C ALA A 56 2.51 -17.56 19.19
N PHE A 57 1.66 -16.90 19.97
CA PHE A 57 1.72 -16.99 21.44
C PHE A 57 1.47 -18.42 21.96
N GLY A 58 0.61 -19.19 21.29
CA GLY A 58 0.46 -20.62 21.55
C GLY A 58 1.77 -21.41 21.39
N VAL A 59 2.60 -21.07 20.40
CA VAL A 59 3.93 -21.68 20.22
C VAL A 59 4.88 -21.28 21.35
N VAL A 60 4.79 -20.04 21.87
CA VAL A 60 5.55 -19.63 23.07
C VAL A 60 5.17 -20.51 24.26
N ILE A 61 3.86 -20.68 24.50
CA ILE A 61 3.32 -21.53 25.58
C ILE A 61 3.80 -22.98 25.42
N ALA A 62 3.70 -23.54 24.21
CA ALA A 62 4.16 -24.90 23.91
C ALA A 62 5.66 -25.05 24.19
N THR A 63 6.47 -24.11 23.71
CA THR A 63 7.93 -24.14 23.88
C THR A 63 8.30 -24.09 25.37
N ARG A 64 7.62 -23.25 26.16
CA ARG A 64 7.81 -23.18 27.62
C ARG A 64 7.44 -24.49 28.30
N ALA A 65 6.28 -25.07 27.96
CA ALA A 65 5.80 -26.32 28.55
C ALA A 65 6.72 -27.51 28.26
N HIS A 66 7.43 -27.49 27.14
CA HIS A 66 8.39 -28.51 26.71
C HIS A 66 9.85 -28.09 26.94
N THR A 67 10.11 -27.09 27.78
CA THR A 67 11.46 -26.77 28.25
C THR A 67 11.70 -27.45 29.59
N HIS A 68 12.77 -28.23 29.69
CA HIS A 68 13.18 -28.88 30.93
C HIS A 68 14.48 -28.28 31.44
N ASP A 69 14.64 -28.22 32.76
CA ASP A 69 15.92 -27.86 33.35
C ASP A 69 16.98 -28.89 32.94
N SER A 70 18.06 -28.40 32.34
CA SER A 70 19.21 -29.25 32.06
C SER A 70 19.92 -29.59 33.37
N PRO A 71 20.07 -30.86 33.75
CA PRO A 71 20.98 -31.24 34.83
C PRO A 71 22.41 -31.09 34.31
N VAL A 72 22.95 -29.87 34.30
CA VAL A 72 24.38 -29.68 34.00
C VAL A 72 25.20 -29.95 35.26
N ASP A 73 25.36 -31.24 35.58
CA ASP A 73 26.59 -31.71 36.22
C ASP A 73 27.54 -32.17 35.11
N ALA A 74 28.25 -31.22 34.50
CA ALA A 74 29.45 -31.55 33.76
C ALA A 74 30.49 -32.11 34.76
N PRO A 75 31.09 -33.30 34.54
CA PRO A 75 32.09 -33.82 35.44
C PRO A 75 33.33 -32.91 35.39
N GLY A 76 33.59 -32.15 36.46
CA GLY A 76 34.89 -31.53 36.71
C GLY A 76 34.98 -30.02 36.96
N ARG A 77 33.91 -29.28 37.29
CA ARG A 77 34.04 -27.89 37.78
C ARG A 77 33.69 -27.77 39.27
N PRO A 78 34.55 -27.13 40.11
CA PRO A 78 34.26 -26.95 41.53
C PRO A 78 33.04 -26.04 41.73
N ILE A 79 32.29 -26.35 42.78
CA ILE A 79 31.11 -25.61 43.25
C ILE A 79 31.58 -24.26 43.82
N GLY A 80 31.14 -23.17 43.20
CA GLY A 80 31.34 -21.82 43.70
C GLY A 80 30.89 -20.77 42.70
N ASP A 81 29.58 -20.47 42.69
CA ASP A 81 28.98 -19.11 42.61
C ASP A 81 27.48 -19.24 42.28
N ALA A 82 26.64 -18.44 42.95
CA ALA A 82 25.18 -18.49 42.98
C ALA A 82 24.51 -17.83 41.77
N SER A 83 25.04 -18.08 40.57
CA SER A 83 24.51 -17.57 39.30
C SER A 83 24.48 -18.68 38.22
N ARG A 84 23.95 -19.85 38.58
CA ARG A 84 23.57 -20.86 37.57
C ARG A 84 22.22 -20.45 36.96
N GLN A 85 22.25 -19.66 35.88
CA GLN A 85 21.08 -19.56 35.01
C GLN A 85 20.99 -20.91 34.27
N ALA A 86 20.08 -21.78 34.73
CA ALA A 86 19.79 -23.04 34.06
C ALA A 86 19.41 -22.74 32.61
N VAL A 87 20.23 -23.18 31.66
CA VAL A 87 19.86 -23.13 30.24
C VAL A 87 18.88 -24.28 30.04
N GLY A 88 17.58 -23.96 30.04
CA GLY A 88 16.53 -24.94 29.77
C GLY A 88 16.74 -25.59 28.41
N VAL A 89 16.63 -26.92 28.34
CA VAL A 89 16.71 -27.67 27.09
C VAL A 89 15.28 -27.90 26.60
N VAL A 90 14.98 -27.43 25.39
CA VAL A 90 13.68 -27.61 24.74
C VAL A 90 13.60 -29.01 24.12
N ASP A 91 12.52 -29.76 24.41
CA ASP A 91 12.09 -30.86 23.57
C ASP A 91 11.49 -30.30 22.28
N VAL A 92 12.37 -30.08 21.30
CA VAL A 92 12.02 -29.49 20.01
C VAL A 92 10.97 -30.33 19.28
N VAL A 93 10.98 -31.65 19.43
CA VAL A 93 10.02 -32.54 18.73
C VAL A 93 8.63 -32.35 19.31
N ALA A 94 8.49 -32.35 20.64
CA ALA A 94 7.21 -32.12 21.29
C ALA A 94 6.67 -30.70 21.02
N ALA A 95 7.53 -29.67 21.11
CA ALA A 95 7.13 -28.30 20.80
C ALA A 95 6.69 -28.10 19.34
N GLN A 96 7.35 -28.76 18.38
CA GLN A 96 6.95 -28.75 16.97
C GLN A 96 5.59 -29.44 16.75
N ALA A 97 5.32 -30.54 17.45
CA ALA A 97 4.03 -31.23 17.36
C ALA A 97 2.86 -30.37 17.86
N GLU A 98 3.07 -29.58 18.93
CA GLU A 98 2.09 -28.61 19.40
C GLU A 98 1.91 -27.44 18.40
N ALA A 99 2.98 -26.97 17.77
CA ALA A 99 2.88 -25.97 16.70
C ALA A 99 2.02 -26.47 15.53
N ASP A 100 2.17 -27.74 15.13
CA ASP A 100 1.33 -28.36 14.09
C ASP A 100 -0.14 -28.43 14.52
N ARG A 101 -0.43 -28.77 15.79
CA ARG A 101 -1.81 -28.76 16.33
C ARG A 101 -2.44 -27.37 16.28
N ILE A 102 -1.67 -26.33 16.62
CA ILE A 102 -2.15 -24.93 16.58
C ILE A 102 -2.44 -24.52 15.13
N ALA A 103 -1.50 -24.75 14.20
CA ALA A 103 -1.69 -24.41 12.79
C ALA A 103 -2.92 -25.09 12.17
N ALA A 104 -3.23 -26.32 12.61
CA ALA A 104 -4.37 -27.10 12.14
C ALA A 104 -5.71 -26.71 12.77
N ALA A 105 -5.74 -25.81 13.76
CA ALA A 105 -6.97 -25.48 14.50
C ALA A 105 -8.08 -24.90 13.59
N ARG A 106 -7.70 -24.14 12.56
CA ARG A 106 -8.62 -23.64 11.51
C ARG A 106 -7.93 -23.69 10.13
N PRO A 107 -8.02 -24.80 9.39
CA PRO A 107 -7.25 -25.02 8.15
C PRO A 107 -7.48 -23.99 7.03
N THR A 108 -8.61 -23.28 7.04
CA THR A 108 -8.93 -22.23 6.06
C THR A 108 -8.29 -20.87 6.41
N ALA A 109 -7.76 -20.70 7.62
CA ALA A 109 -7.13 -19.47 8.09
C ALA A 109 -5.62 -19.47 7.77
N VAL A 110 -5.24 -18.98 6.59
CA VAL A 110 -3.84 -18.96 6.14
C VAL A 110 -2.94 -18.15 7.09
N ASN A 111 -3.43 -17.06 7.67
CA ASN A 111 -2.68 -16.25 8.62
C ASN A 111 -2.29 -17.02 9.90
N LEU A 112 -3.09 -18.03 10.30
CA LEU A 112 -2.77 -18.89 11.44
C LEU A 112 -1.53 -19.73 11.16
N ALA A 113 -1.56 -20.48 10.06
CA ALA A 113 -0.43 -21.29 9.64
C ALA A 113 0.82 -20.44 9.40
N TRP A 114 0.69 -19.30 8.70
CA TRP A 114 1.80 -18.40 8.40
C TRP A 114 2.50 -17.88 9.67
N ALA A 115 1.73 -17.40 10.66
CA ALA A 115 2.32 -16.85 11.89
C ALA A 115 2.98 -17.93 12.74
N VAL A 116 2.36 -19.11 12.84
CA VAL A 116 2.94 -20.29 13.50
C VAL A 116 4.23 -20.70 12.81
N ASP A 117 4.26 -20.76 11.48
CA ASP A 117 5.43 -21.16 10.69
C ASP A 117 6.59 -20.16 10.80
N ARG A 118 6.29 -18.88 10.98
CA ARG A 118 7.32 -17.87 11.25
C ARG A 118 8.00 -18.09 12.60
N VAL A 119 7.22 -18.24 13.68
CA VAL A 119 7.79 -18.35 15.03
C VAL A 119 8.34 -19.75 15.35
N ARG A 120 7.82 -20.81 14.70
CA ARG A 120 8.29 -22.19 14.93
C ARG A 120 9.76 -22.38 14.54
N ALA A 121 10.29 -21.55 13.64
CA ALA A 121 11.69 -21.56 13.25
C ALA A 121 12.62 -21.23 14.43
N ARG A 122 12.11 -20.56 15.47
CA ARG A 122 12.85 -20.13 16.66
C ARG A 122 12.72 -21.10 17.84
N ILE A 123 11.94 -22.19 17.73
CA ILE A 123 11.69 -23.15 18.83
C ILE A 123 12.99 -23.72 19.41
N ALA A 124 13.96 -24.07 18.56
CA ALA A 124 15.23 -24.63 18.98
C ALA A 124 16.09 -23.66 19.82
N GLU A 125 15.78 -22.36 19.77
CA GLU A 125 16.48 -21.30 20.50
C GLU A 125 15.84 -20.98 21.85
N GLY A 126 14.74 -21.65 22.20
CA GLY A 126 14.05 -21.47 23.48
C GLY A 126 12.83 -20.54 23.41
N ALA A 127 12.01 -20.63 24.44
CA ALA A 127 10.74 -19.89 24.50
C ALA A 127 10.90 -18.36 24.44
N ASP A 128 12.00 -17.81 24.96
CA ASP A 128 12.24 -16.37 24.93
C ASP A 128 12.56 -15.88 23.51
N ALA A 129 13.22 -16.70 22.68
CA ALA A 129 13.44 -16.41 21.27
C ALA A 129 12.13 -16.46 20.45
N VAL A 130 11.28 -17.44 20.74
CA VAL A 130 9.92 -17.52 20.15
C VAL A 130 9.07 -16.33 20.58
N LEU A 131 9.14 -15.94 21.86
CA LEU A 131 8.42 -14.78 22.39
C LEU A 131 8.88 -13.48 21.74
N ALA A 132 10.20 -13.27 21.59
CA ALA A 132 10.74 -12.09 20.92
C ALA A 132 10.20 -11.98 19.48
N GLU A 133 10.26 -13.06 18.70
CA GLU A 133 9.71 -13.09 17.33
C GLU A 133 8.18 -12.87 17.32
N THR A 134 7.46 -13.38 18.31
CA THR A 134 6.00 -13.19 18.43
C THR A 134 5.66 -11.74 18.75
N LEU A 135 6.42 -11.08 19.63
CA LEU A 135 6.25 -9.66 19.95
C LEU A 135 6.64 -8.76 18.77
N ASP A 136 7.66 -9.15 18.00
CA ASP A 136 8.02 -8.47 16.75
C ASP A 136 6.89 -8.59 15.72
N LEU A 137 6.28 -9.78 15.58
CA LEU A 137 5.13 -10.00 14.70
C LEU A 137 3.91 -9.16 15.13
N LEU A 138 3.64 -9.07 16.44
CA LEU A 138 2.60 -8.20 17.02
C LEU A 138 2.85 -6.73 16.70
N ALA A 139 4.06 -6.23 16.91
CA ALA A 139 4.44 -4.84 16.63
C ALA A 139 4.40 -4.53 15.12
N GLU A 140 4.80 -5.49 14.28
CA GLU A 140 4.74 -5.38 12.83
C GLU A 140 3.29 -5.25 12.34
N ASP A 141 2.37 -6.09 12.81
CA ASP A 141 0.94 -6.03 12.44
C ASP A 141 0.33 -4.66 12.82
N ALA A 142 0.63 -4.14 14.01
CA ALA A 142 0.18 -2.82 14.42
C ALA A 142 0.68 -1.70 13.48
N ARG A 143 1.98 -1.72 13.12
CA ARG A 143 2.58 -0.74 12.21
C ARG A 143 1.98 -0.82 10.80
N VAL A 144 1.83 -2.03 10.29
CA VAL A 144 1.27 -2.31 8.95
C VAL A 144 -0.19 -1.85 8.88
N ASN A 145 -1.00 -2.20 9.86
CA ASN A 145 -2.42 -1.82 9.90
C ASN A 145 -2.59 -0.30 10.00
N LEU A 146 -1.79 0.38 10.83
CA LEU A 146 -1.82 1.84 10.92
C LEU A 146 -1.44 2.52 9.60
N ALA A 147 -0.42 2.01 8.90
CA ALA A 147 -0.03 2.54 7.60
C ALA A 147 -1.13 2.35 6.55
N ALA A 148 -1.72 1.15 6.45
CA ALA A 148 -2.83 0.87 5.54
C ALA A 148 -4.06 1.74 5.84
N ALA A 149 -4.41 1.87 7.12
CA ALA A 149 -5.49 2.74 7.59
C ALA A 149 -5.26 4.22 7.23
N THR A 150 -4.03 4.70 7.42
CA THR A 150 -3.64 6.09 7.10
C THR A 150 -3.75 6.35 5.61
N HIS A 151 -3.21 5.46 4.78
CA HIS A 151 -3.32 5.57 3.32
C HIS A 151 -4.76 5.54 2.83
N ALA A 152 -5.61 4.70 3.45
CA ALA A 152 -7.02 4.62 3.10
C ALA A 152 -7.78 5.89 3.49
N ALA A 153 -7.52 6.43 4.68
CA ALA A 153 -8.07 7.72 5.12
C ALA A 153 -7.66 8.86 4.17
N ASP A 154 -6.38 8.92 3.77
CA ASP A 154 -5.90 9.92 2.82
C ASP A 154 -6.59 9.78 1.45
N LEU A 155 -6.78 8.55 0.96
CA LEU A 155 -7.48 8.29 -0.29
C LEU A 155 -8.95 8.71 -0.20
N VAL A 156 -9.64 8.38 0.89
CA VAL A 156 -11.03 8.78 1.12
C VAL A 156 -11.19 10.30 1.06
N GLN A 157 -10.34 11.05 1.78
CA GLN A 157 -10.39 12.51 1.76
C GLN A 157 -10.05 13.09 0.38
N ARG A 158 -9.13 12.46 -0.38
CA ARG A 158 -8.86 12.86 -1.78
C ARG A 158 -10.06 12.63 -2.70
N LEU A 159 -10.81 11.55 -2.51
CA LEU A 159 -11.95 11.18 -3.36
C LEU A 159 -13.22 11.95 -2.99
N CYS A 160 -13.44 12.24 -1.71
CA CYS A 160 -14.72 12.75 -1.20
C CYS A 160 -14.62 14.20 -0.68
N GLY A 161 -13.42 14.78 -0.61
CA GLY A 161 -13.13 16.08 -0.04
C GLY A 161 -12.86 16.05 1.48
N GLU A 162 -12.56 17.22 2.05
CA GLU A 162 -12.17 17.37 3.46
C GLU A 162 -13.35 17.60 4.43
N ARG A 163 -14.59 17.62 3.91
CA ARG A 163 -15.78 17.76 4.76
C ARG A 163 -15.98 16.50 5.63
N PRO A 164 -16.69 16.59 6.76
CA PRO A 164 -17.17 15.40 7.47
C PRO A 164 -17.98 14.48 6.53
N LEU A 165 -17.61 13.21 6.50
CA LEU A 165 -18.15 12.19 5.59
C LEU A 165 -19.08 11.23 6.33
N ARG A 166 -20.09 10.75 5.62
CA ARG A 166 -20.94 9.64 6.06
C ARG A 166 -20.39 8.36 5.46
N LEU A 167 -19.87 7.49 6.29
CA LEU A 167 -19.13 6.30 5.84
C LEU A 167 -19.96 5.05 6.08
N LEU A 168 -19.75 4.01 5.30
CA LEU A 168 -20.35 2.70 5.54
C LEU A 168 -19.26 1.65 5.68
N THR A 169 -19.41 0.74 6.65
CA THR A 169 -18.54 -0.42 6.81
C THR A 169 -19.30 -1.70 7.07
N HIS A 170 -18.63 -2.83 6.86
CA HIS A 170 -19.20 -4.16 6.91
C HIS A 170 -18.27 -5.13 7.64
N CYS A 171 -18.84 -6.10 8.37
CA CYS A 171 -18.13 -6.98 9.29
C CYS A 171 -17.41 -6.23 10.43
N ASN A 172 -16.38 -6.85 11.01
CA ASN A 172 -15.48 -6.25 11.98
C ASN A 172 -14.04 -6.37 11.47
N THR A 173 -13.35 -5.24 11.42
CA THR A 173 -12.00 -5.06 10.88
C THR A 173 -11.17 -4.16 11.80
N GLY A 174 -11.55 -4.13 13.08
CA GLY A 174 -10.96 -3.27 14.11
C GLY A 174 -9.84 -4.00 14.84
N ARG A 175 -9.47 -3.48 16.01
CA ARG A 175 -8.42 -4.07 16.84
C ARG A 175 -8.77 -5.47 17.31
N LEU A 176 -10.06 -5.81 17.38
CA LEU A 176 -10.51 -7.15 17.74
C LEU A 176 -10.32 -8.18 16.62
N ALA A 177 -10.25 -7.74 15.35
CA ALA A 177 -10.00 -8.61 14.21
C ALA A 177 -8.51 -8.69 13.83
N THR A 178 -7.70 -7.75 14.31
CA THR A 178 -6.24 -7.70 14.13
C THR A 178 -5.53 -7.83 15.48
N SER A 179 -4.27 -7.42 15.61
CA SER A 179 -3.67 -7.19 16.93
C SER A 179 -3.99 -5.84 17.53
N ALA A 180 -3.99 -4.80 16.70
CA ALA A 180 -4.16 -3.42 17.08
C ALA A 180 -4.66 -2.61 15.88
N VAL A 181 -5.23 -1.44 16.15
CA VAL A 181 -5.70 -0.42 15.18
C VAL A 181 -6.86 -0.89 14.29
N GLY A 182 -6.69 -2.00 13.57
CA GLY A 182 -7.60 -2.50 12.55
C GLY A 182 -7.25 -1.99 11.15
N THR A 183 -7.98 -2.47 10.14
CA THR A 183 -7.83 -2.05 8.74
C THR A 183 -8.88 -1.00 8.39
N ALA A 184 -10.08 -1.39 7.96
CA ALA A 184 -11.13 -0.44 7.58
C ALA A 184 -11.62 0.37 8.79
N ILE A 185 -11.83 -0.26 9.96
CA ILE A 185 -12.12 0.47 11.20
C ILE A 185 -10.91 1.32 11.64
N GLY A 186 -9.69 0.88 11.38
CA GLY A 186 -8.49 1.71 11.58
C GLY A 186 -8.55 2.99 10.75
N ALA A 187 -8.95 2.89 9.47
CA ALA A 187 -9.14 4.06 8.60
C ALA A 187 -10.25 4.98 9.11
N LEU A 188 -11.35 4.43 9.64
CA LEU A 188 -12.40 5.20 10.29
C LEU A 188 -11.89 5.96 11.53
N ARG A 189 -11.03 5.33 12.34
CA ARG A 189 -10.38 5.98 13.50
C ARG A 189 -9.49 7.15 13.06
N VAL A 190 -8.64 6.93 12.06
CA VAL A 190 -7.79 8.00 11.49
C VAL A 190 -8.63 9.14 10.93
N LEU A 191 -9.71 8.85 10.20
CA LEU A 191 -10.64 9.87 9.70
C LEU A 191 -11.34 10.62 10.85
N HIS A 192 -11.72 9.93 11.92
CA HIS A 192 -12.37 10.53 13.08
C HIS A 192 -11.42 11.46 13.84
N GLU A 193 -10.18 11.06 14.06
CA GLU A 193 -9.13 11.90 14.67
C GLU A 193 -8.88 13.18 13.87
N ARG A 194 -9.09 13.13 12.55
CA ARG A 194 -9.00 14.29 11.65
C ARG A 194 -10.28 15.15 11.61
N GLY A 195 -11.33 14.79 12.35
CA GLY A 195 -12.63 15.45 12.29
C GLY A 195 -13.39 15.23 10.99
N ALA A 196 -13.02 14.22 10.20
CA ALA A 196 -13.55 13.95 8.86
C ALA A 196 -14.73 12.95 8.87
N VAL A 197 -15.23 12.53 10.03
CA VAL A 197 -16.36 11.60 10.16
C VAL A 197 -17.60 12.35 10.68
N ALA A 198 -18.66 12.36 9.88
CA ALA A 198 -19.97 12.84 10.30
C ALA A 198 -20.79 11.72 10.99
N ASP A 199 -20.80 10.53 10.39
CA ASP A 199 -21.53 9.35 10.86
C ASP A 199 -20.95 8.09 10.18
N VAL A 200 -20.98 6.95 10.85
CA VAL A 200 -20.65 5.64 10.28
C VAL A 200 -21.88 4.74 10.32
N ILE A 201 -22.36 4.32 9.15
CA ILE A 201 -23.34 3.24 9.03
C ILE A 201 -22.60 1.91 9.15
N VAL A 202 -23.00 1.10 10.12
CA VAL A 202 -22.45 -0.22 10.37
C VAL A 202 -23.51 -1.24 9.96
N ASP A 203 -23.18 -2.11 9.01
CA ASP A 203 -24.01 -3.26 8.68
C ASP A 203 -23.97 -4.28 9.82
N GLU A 204 -25.11 -4.86 10.19
CA GLU A 204 -25.16 -5.86 11.26
C GLU A 204 -24.27 -7.08 10.99
N THR A 205 -24.13 -7.46 9.72
CA THR A 205 -23.31 -8.57 9.21
C THR A 205 -23.85 -9.93 9.65
N ARG A 206 -25.00 -10.35 9.11
CA ARG A 206 -25.52 -11.71 9.34
C ARG A 206 -24.59 -12.78 8.74
N PRO A 207 -24.60 -14.02 9.28
CA PRO A 207 -25.40 -14.45 10.43
C PRO A 207 -24.78 -14.18 11.81
N LEU A 208 -23.46 -13.95 11.89
CA LEU A 208 -22.73 -13.90 13.17
C LEU A 208 -22.77 -12.53 13.86
N LEU A 209 -23.37 -11.54 13.19
CA LEU A 209 -23.61 -10.20 13.68
C LEU A 209 -22.32 -9.46 14.07
N GLN A 210 -21.26 -9.60 13.28
CA GLN A 210 -19.96 -9.00 13.60
C GLN A 210 -20.02 -7.49 13.68
N GLY A 211 -20.72 -6.84 12.76
CA GLY A 211 -20.85 -5.40 12.78
C GLY A 211 -21.69 -4.92 13.97
N ALA A 212 -22.82 -5.58 14.24
CA ALA A 212 -23.67 -5.23 15.38
C ALA A 212 -23.00 -5.47 16.74
N ARG A 213 -22.27 -6.59 16.89
CA ARG A 213 -21.72 -7.01 18.19
C ARG A 213 -20.35 -6.42 18.49
N LEU A 214 -19.49 -6.28 17.48
CA LEU A 214 -18.09 -5.87 17.68
C LEU A 214 -17.79 -4.50 17.09
N THR A 215 -18.18 -4.24 15.84
CA THR A 215 -17.86 -2.95 15.21
C THR A 215 -18.58 -1.81 15.92
N ALA A 216 -19.88 -1.93 16.17
CA ALA A 216 -20.61 -0.93 16.94
C ALA A 216 -20.01 -0.74 18.35
N TRP A 217 -19.55 -1.84 18.99
CA TRP A 217 -18.90 -1.77 20.29
C TRP A 217 -17.55 -1.02 20.24
N GLU A 218 -16.69 -1.34 19.26
CA GLU A 218 -15.39 -0.66 19.08
C GLU A 218 -15.54 0.81 18.69
N LEU A 219 -16.53 1.14 17.85
CA LEU A 219 -16.81 2.53 17.48
C LEU A 219 -17.37 3.32 18.67
N ALA A 220 -18.21 2.70 19.51
CA ALA A 220 -18.70 3.30 20.74
C ALA A 220 -17.56 3.56 21.74
N GLU A 221 -16.67 2.59 21.94
CA GLU A 221 -15.47 2.72 22.77
C GLU A 221 -14.57 3.87 22.29
N ALA A 222 -14.39 4.00 20.97
CA ALA A 222 -13.59 5.05 20.36
C ALA A 222 -14.29 6.43 20.25
N GLY A 223 -15.56 6.54 20.66
CA GLY A 223 -16.33 7.79 20.54
C GLY A 223 -16.69 8.19 19.11
N ILE A 224 -16.63 7.26 18.16
CA ILE A 224 -16.93 7.52 16.74
C ILE A 224 -18.46 7.53 16.55
N PRO A 225 -19.06 8.60 16.00
CA PRO A 225 -20.49 8.65 15.70
C PRO A 225 -20.88 7.54 14.72
N HIS A 226 -21.83 6.70 15.10
CA HIS A 226 -22.26 5.57 14.27
C HIS A 226 -23.71 5.19 14.50
N ARG A 227 -24.29 4.49 13.51
CA ARG A 227 -25.61 3.87 13.57
C ARG A 227 -25.58 2.49 12.95
N LEU A 228 -26.30 1.56 13.55
CA LEU A 228 -26.45 0.19 13.06
C LEU A 228 -27.57 0.11 12.01
N THR A 229 -27.35 -0.68 10.96
CA THR A 229 -28.36 -1.04 9.97
C THR A 229 -28.40 -2.55 9.75
N ILE A 230 -29.53 -3.07 9.28
CA ILE A 230 -29.59 -4.42 8.70
C ILE A 230 -28.90 -4.42 7.32
N ASP A 231 -28.31 -5.55 6.94
CA ASP A 231 -27.52 -5.67 5.70
C ASP A 231 -28.33 -5.27 4.46
N SER A 232 -29.61 -5.64 4.40
CA SER A 232 -30.49 -5.36 3.25
C SER A 232 -30.88 -3.88 3.09
N ALA A 233 -30.63 -3.04 4.11
CA ALA A 233 -30.92 -1.61 4.06
C ALA A 233 -29.72 -0.77 3.59
N ALA A 234 -28.53 -1.36 3.46
CA ALA A 234 -27.33 -0.64 3.03
C ALA A 234 -27.49 0.01 1.64
N ALA A 235 -28.07 -0.70 0.67
CA ALA A 235 -28.34 -0.15 -0.65
C ALA A 235 -29.32 1.02 -0.60
N TRP A 236 -30.32 0.97 0.29
CA TRP A 236 -31.25 2.09 0.49
C TRP A 236 -30.57 3.29 1.17
N ALA A 237 -29.66 3.06 2.10
CA ALA A 237 -28.84 4.11 2.69
C ALA A 237 -28.00 4.83 1.61
N MET A 238 -27.39 4.08 0.69
CA MET A 238 -26.70 4.65 -0.47
C MET A 238 -27.65 5.44 -1.39
N ALA A 239 -28.81 4.87 -1.74
CA ALA A 239 -29.80 5.50 -2.62
C ALA A 239 -30.38 6.81 -2.07
N THR A 240 -30.51 6.91 -0.74
CA THR A 240 -31.00 8.12 -0.05
C THR A 240 -29.87 9.08 0.32
N GLY A 241 -28.67 8.85 -0.21
CA GLY A 241 -27.52 9.71 -0.04
C GLY A 241 -27.03 9.76 1.40
N GLN A 242 -27.16 8.69 2.18
CA GLN A 242 -26.65 8.59 3.55
C GLN A 242 -25.19 8.09 3.60
N VAL A 243 -24.59 7.79 2.45
CA VAL A 243 -23.25 7.21 2.35
C VAL A 243 -22.45 7.98 1.29
N ASP A 244 -21.25 8.41 1.66
CA ASP A 244 -20.28 9.10 0.81
C ASP A 244 -19.14 8.17 0.35
N ALA A 245 -18.78 7.16 1.16
CA ALA A 245 -17.81 6.13 0.81
C ALA A 245 -18.06 4.85 1.61
N VAL A 246 -17.67 3.71 1.03
CA VAL A 246 -17.70 2.39 1.68
C VAL A 246 -16.26 1.95 1.95
N LEU A 247 -15.98 1.54 3.20
CA LEU A 247 -14.70 0.97 3.61
C LEU A 247 -14.91 -0.43 4.18
N VAL A 248 -14.24 -1.43 3.61
CA VAL A 248 -14.30 -2.83 4.06
C VAL A 248 -12.91 -3.43 4.20
N GLY A 249 -12.81 -4.52 4.95
CA GLY A 249 -11.59 -5.34 4.99
C GLY A 249 -11.52 -6.34 3.84
N ALA A 250 -10.59 -7.27 3.94
CA ALA A 250 -10.51 -8.46 3.09
C ALA A 250 -10.01 -9.66 3.89
N ASP A 251 -10.46 -10.85 3.50
CA ASP A 251 -9.88 -12.12 3.95
C ASP A 251 -8.81 -12.61 2.96
N ARG A 252 -8.98 -12.34 1.66
CA ARG A 252 -8.01 -12.66 0.62
C ARG A 252 -8.18 -11.74 -0.58
N ILE A 253 -7.08 -11.36 -1.20
CA ILE A 253 -7.07 -10.56 -2.43
C ILE A 253 -6.23 -11.30 -3.48
N THR A 254 -6.80 -11.61 -4.64
CA THR A 254 -6.09 -12.34 -5.70
C THR A 254 -5.16 -11.42 -6.50
N ALA A 255 -4.33 -11.99 -7.37
CA ALA A 255 -3.38 -11.25 -8.19
C ALA A 255 -4.04 -10.18 -9.10
N ASN A 256 -5.23 -10.46 -9.63
CA ASN A 256 -6.02 -9.51 -10.42
C ASN A 256 -6.83 -8.50 -9.58
N GLY A 257 -6.80 -8.61 -8.25
CA GLY A 257 -7.49 -7.72 -7.32
C GLY A 257 -8.92 -8.12 -6.97
N ASP A 258 -9.40 -9.32 -7.32
CA ASP A 258 -10.67 -9.82 -6.78
C ASP A 258 -10.54 -10.02 -5.26
N VAL A 259 -11.58 -9.65 -4.53
CA VAL A 259 -11.54 -9.58 -3.06
C VAL A 259 -12.53 -10.58 -2.49
N ALA A 260 -12.02 -11.60 -1.79
CA ALA A 260 -12.86 -12.38 -0.90
C ALA A 260 -12.96 -11.69 0.46
N ASN A 261 -14.18 -11.48 0.91
CA ASN A 261 -14.47 -10.88 2.21
C ASN A 261 -15.81 -11.42 2.74
N LYS A 262 -16.19 -11.03 3.95
CA LYS A 262 -17.45 -11.45 4.60
C LYS A 262 -18.65 -11.32 3.66
N ILE A 263 -19.50 -12.37 3.65
CA ILE A 263 -20.74 -12.41 2.87
C ILE A 263 -21.56 -11.13 3.09
N GLY A 264 -21.96 -10.48 1.99
CA GLY A 264 -22.57 -9.15 1.96
C GLY A 264 -21.68 -8.11 1.28
N THR A 265 -20.36 -8.32 1.24
CA THR A 265 -19.40 -7.40 0.63
C THR A 265 -19.65 -7.21 -0.87
N PHE A 266 -19.91 -8.29 -1.60
CA PHE A 266 -20.23 -8.21 -3.03
C PHE A 266 -21.51 -7.40 -3.29
N ALA A 267 -22.56 -7.60 -2.47
CA ALA A 267 -23.82 -6.88 -2.60
C ALA A 267 -23.63 -5.36 -2.34
N LEU A 268 -22.79 -5.01 -1.36
CA LEU A 268 -22.42 -3.61 -1.11
C LEU A 268 -21.67 -2.99 -2.27
N ALA A 269 -20.70 -3.71 -2.86
CA ALA A 269 -19.92 -3.22 -3.99
C ALA A 269 -20.80 -2.96 -5.22
N LEU A 270 -21.78 -3.84 -5.49
CA LEU A 270 -22.78 -3.63 -6.53
C LEU A 270 -23.62 -2.35 -6.29
N ALA A 271 -24.11 -2.15 -5.07
CA ALA A 271 -24.90 -0.98 -4.71
C ALA A 271 -24.07 0.32 -4.79
N ALA A 272 -22.83 0.28 -4.27
CA ALA A 272 -21.90 1.40 -4.32
C ALA A 272 -21.60 1.79 -5.77
N ARG A 273 -21.30 0.80 -6.63
CA ARG A 273 -21.09 1.03 -8.07
C ARG A 273 -22.30 1.67 -8.74
N HIS A 274 -23.51 1.18 -8.45
CA HIS A 274 -24.74 1.73 -9.03
C HIS A 274 -24.98 3.20 -8.64
N HIS A 275 -24.64 3.58 -7.41
CA HIS A 275 -24.79 4.95 -6.91
C HIS A 275 -23.55 5.83 -7.10
N GLY A 276 -22.50 5.29 -7.74
CA GLY A 276 -21.25 6.01 -7.97
C GLY A 276 -20.44 6.28 -6.70
N ILE A 277 -20.67 5.54 -5.62
CA ILE A 277 -19.99 5.71 -4.32
C ILE A 277 -18.65 4.96 -4.35
N PRO A 278 -17.54 5.58 -3.91
CA PRO A 278 -16.26 4.90 -3.77
C PRO A 278 -16.34 3.67 -2.84
N PHE A 279 -15.86 2.53 -3.33
CA PHE A 279 -15.77 1.27 -2.59
C PHE A 279 -14.31 0.91 -2.36
N ILE A 280 -13.85 1.05 -1.11
CA ILE A 280 -12.43 0.97 -0.75
C ILE A 280 -12.21 -0.25 0.13
N VAL A 281 -11.27 -1.10 -0.28
CA VAL A 281 -10.84 -2.27 0.46
C VAL A 281 -9.54 -1.91 1.18
N VAL A 282 -9.48 -2.12 2.49
CA VAL A 282 -8.31 -1.85 3.33
C VAL A 282 -7.82 -3.17 3.90
N ALA A 283 -6.63 -3.58 3.50
CA ALA A 283 -6.03 -4.84 3.96
C ALA A 283 -4.49 -4.76 3.85
N PRO A 284 -3.74 -5.46 4.71
CA PRO A 284 -2.29 -5.52 4.59
C PRO A 284 -1.87 -6.29 3.33
N GLU A 285 -0.65 -6.02 2.83
CA GLU A 285 -0.07 -6.72 1.65
C GLU A 285 -0.04 -8.24 1.85
N SER A 286 0.13 -8.71 3.08
CA SER A 286 0.08 -10.13 3.44
C SER A 286 -1.27 -10.80 3.18
N THR A 287 -2.35 -10.03 2.97
CA THR A 287 -3.67 -10.55 2.58
C THR A 287 -3.76 -10.81 1.07
N ARG A 288 -2.77 -10.34 0.29
CA ARG A 288 -2.70 -10.61 -1.15
C ARG A 288 -2.09 -11.97 -1.42
N ASP A 289 -2.84 -12.79 -2.13
CA ASP A 289 -2.41 -14.09 -2.63
C ASP A 289 -2.08 -13.95 -4.13
N THR A 290 -0.80 -13.70 -4.41
CA THR A 290 -0.30 -13.54 -5.79
C THR A 290 -0.24 -14.86 -6.56
N ALA A 291 -0.41 -16.01 -5.89
CA ALA A 291 -0.49 -17.32 -6.54
C ALA A 291 -1.89 -17.62 -7.09
N MET A 292 -2.93 -16.99 -6.54
CA MET A 292 -4.29 -17.04 -7.09
C MET A 292 -4.49 -15.95 -8.14
N ALA A 293 -4.68 -16.34 -9.39
CA ALA A 293 -4.85 -15.40 -10.50
C ALA A 293 -6.18 -14.65 -10.42
N THR A 294 -7.27 -15.33 -10.05
CA THR A 294 -8.64 -14.78 -10.04
C THR A 294 -9.46 -15.32 -8.88
N GLY A 295 -10.52 -14.60 -8.52
CA GLY A 295 -11.45 -14.97 -7.46
C GLY A 295 -12.18 -16.30 -7.69
N ALA A 296 -12.22 -16.81 -8.94
CA ALA A 296 -12.79 -18.12 -9.27
C ALA A 296 -12.05 -19.30 -8.61
N GLN A 297 -10.81 -19.09 -8.17
CA GLN A 297 -10.00 -20.09 -7.47
C GLN A 297 -10.29 -20.16 -5.96
N ILE A 298 -11.08 -19.21 -5.44
CA ILE A 298 -11.37 -19.13 -4.01
C ILE A 298 -12.49 -20.11 -3.66
N VAL A 299 -12.16 -21.07 -2.79
CA VAL A 299 -13.15 -21.98 -2.22
C VAL A 299 -13.87 -21.27 -1.08
N VAL A 300 -15.16 -20.95 -1.28
CA VAL A 300 -15.99 -20.28 -0.27
C VAL A 300 -16.42 -21.28 0.79
N GLU A 301 -16.05 -21.02 2.05
CA GLU A 301 -16.46 -21.79 3.22
C GLU A 301 -18.00 -21.81 3.36
N GLN A 302 -18.58 -23.00 3.45
CA GLN A 302 -19.99 -23.20 3.81
C GLN A 302 -20.08 -23.55 5.30
N ARG A 303 -20.90 -22.81 6.04
CA ARG A 303 -21.03 -22.96 7.50
C ARG A 303 -22.34 -23.65 7.90
N ALA A 304 -22.41 -24.04 9.16
CA ALA A 304 -23.55 -24.77 9.71
C ALA A 304 -24.86 -23.98 9.58
N ALA A 305 -25.95 -24.70 9.27
CA ALA A 305 -27.29 -24.13 9.11
C ALA A 305 -27.78 -23.39 10.38
N ALA A 306 -27.36 -23.85 11.55
CA ALA A 306 -27.76 -23.32 12.86
C ALA A 306 -27.43 -21.83 13.05
N GLU A 307 -26.43 -21.29 12.35
CA GLU A 307 -26.09 -19.86 12.42
C GLU A 307 -27.17 -18.97 11.77
N VAL A 308 -27.85 -19.52 10.75
CA VAL A 308 -28.92 -18.82 10.03
C VAL A 308 -30.27 -19.09 10.68
N THR A 309 -30.56 -20.35 11.03
CA THR A 309 -31.84 -20.80 11.57
C THR A 309 -32.06 -20.46 13.04
N GLY A 310 -31.06 -19.90 13.72
CA GLY A 310 -31.19 -19.40 15.07
C GLY A 310 -30.14 -18.36 15.44
N PHE A 311 -30.37 -17.68 16.56
CA PHE A 311 -29.43 -16.75 17.16
C PHE A 311 -29.57 -16.77 18.68
N GLY A 312 -28.45 -16.78 19.42
CA GLY A 312 -28.48 -16.78 20.89
C GLY A 312 -29.21 -17.99 21.51
N GLY A 313 -29.18 -19.15 20.85
CA GLY A 313 -29.90 -20.35 21.28
C GLY A 313 -31.40 -20.36 20.98
N VAL A 314 -31.92 -19.31 20.33
CA VAL A 314 -33.33 -19.19 19.94
C VAL A 314 -33.48 -19.45 18.45
N ALA A 315 -34.38 -20.36 18.08
CA ALA A 315 -34.68 -20.64 16.67
C ALA A 315 -35.45 -19.47 16.04
N THR A 316 -35.04 -19.10 14.83
CA THR A 316 -35.62 -18.02 14.01
C THR A 316 -36.17 -18.54 12.67
N ALA A 317 -35.99 -19.82 12.38
CA ALA A 317 -36.56 -20.53 11.24
C ALA A 317 -37.21 -21.85 11.70
N PRO A 318 -38.13 -22.44 10.91
CA PRO A 318 -38.66 -23.78 11.18
C PRO A 318 -37.54 -24.83 11.28
N ALA A 319 -37.78 -25.86 12.10
CA ALA A 319 -36.86 -27.00 12.21
C ALA A 319 -36.57 -27.64 10.84
N ASP A 320 -35.35 -28.15 10.67
CA ASP A 320 -34.89 -28.85 9.47
C ASP A 320 -34.91 -28.02 8.16
N THR A 321 -35.09 -26.70 8.24
CA THR A 321 -35.00 -25.80 7.08
C THR A 321 -33.61 -25.93 6.45
N ALA A 322 -33.56 -26.27 5.17
CA ALA A 322 -32.31 -26.29 4.40
C ALA A 322 -31.75 -24.87 4.26
N VAL A 323 -30.45 -24.71 4.45
CA VAL A 323 -29.78 -23.41 4.49
C VAL A 323 -28.65 -23.35 3.46
N PHE A 324 -28.54 -22.22 2.79
CA PHE A 324 -27.35 -21.80 2.05
C PHE A 324 -26.62 -20.74 2.88
N ASN A 325 -25.44 -21.08 3.42
CA ASN A 325 -24.69 -20.23 4.37
C ASN A 325 -23.20 -20.12 3.96
N PRO A 326 -22.90 -19.44 2.84
CA PRO A 326 -21.52 -19.06 2.53
C PRO A 326 -21.02 -18.05 3.57
N ALA A 327 -19.84 -18.30 4.14
CA ALA A 327 -19.22 -17.39 5.10
C ALA A 327 -18.63 -16.14 4.44
N PHE A 328 -18.35 -16.20 3.13
CA PHE A 328 -17.67 -15.18 2.35
C PHE A 328 -18.33 -15.06 0.97
N ASP A 329 -18.14 -13.93 0.31
CA ASP A 329 -18.35 -13.79 -1.14
C ASP A 329 -17.08 -13.24 -1.80
N VAL A 330 -17.08 -13.23 -3.13
CA VAL A 330 -15.98 -12.69 -3.93
C VAL A 330 -16.49 -11.45 -4.65
N THR A 331 -15.88 -10.31 -4.37
CA THR A 331 -16.12 -9.04 -5.04
C THR A 331 -15.14 -8.88 -6.19
N PRO A 332 -15.63 -8.87 -7.46
CA PRO A 332 -14.78 -8.65 -8.61
C PRO A 332 -14.10 -7.29 -8.59
N THR A 333 -12.87 -7.26 -9.09
CA THR A 333 -11.99 -6.09 -9.09
C THR A 333 -12.64 -4.83 -9.74
N ASP A 334 -13.51 -5.01 -10.74
CA ASP A 334 -14.21 -3.91 -11.43
C ASP A 334 -15.27 -3.19 -10.59
N LEU A 335 -15.71 -3.80 -9.47
CA LEU A 335 -16.58 -3.15 -8.49
C LEU A 335 -15.79 -2.45 -7.37
N VAL A 336 -14.49 -2.72 -7.26
CA VAL A 336 -13.62 -2.12 -6.25
C VAL A 336 -13.06 -0.80 -6.81
N THR A 337 -13.22 0.29 -6.05
CA THR A 337 -12.59 1.57 -6.43
C THR A 337 -11.09 1.53 -6.18
N ALA A 338 -10.69 1.03 -5.02
CA ALA A 338 -9.29 0.84 -4.67
C ALA A 338 -9.08 -0.27 -3.63
N VAL A 339 -7.93 -0.94 -3.74
CA VAL A 339 -7.36 -1.75 -2.66
C VAL A 339 -6.17 -0.98 -2.08
N VAL A 340 -6.19 -0.79 -0.77
CA VAL A 340 -5.21 0.00 -0.03
C VAL A 340 -4.50 -0.87 1.00
N THR A 341 -3.16 -0.84 0.95
CA THR A 341 -2.26 -1.56 1.86
C THR A 341 -1.31 -0.59 2.55
N GLU A 342 -0.43 -1.10 3.40
CA GLU A 342 0.66 -0.35 4.01
C GLU A 342 1.65 0.22 2.97
N ASN A 343 1.60 -0.26 1.72
CA ASN A 343 2.42 0.25 0.61
C ASN A 343 1.68 1.28 -0.25
N GLY A 344 0.45 1.66 0.13
CA GLY A 344 -0.40 2.60 -0.58
C GLY A 344 -1.48 1.90 -1.40
N VAL A 345 -1.89 2.51 -2.51
CA VAL A 345 -2.94 1.95 -3.37
C VAL A 345 -2.32 0.92 -4.32
N VAL A 346 -2.63 -0.36 -4.13
CA VAL A 346 -2.07 -1.47 -4.94
C VAL A 346 -2.96 -1.86 -6.11
N TYR A 347 -4.24 -1.51 -6.04
CA TYR A 347 -5.19 -1.60 -7.14
C TYR A 347 -6.07 -0.36 -7.14
N ARG A 348 -6.33 0.21 -8.32
CA ARG A 348 -7.28 1.29 -8.49
C ARG A 348 -8.01 1.12 -9.81
N ASN A 349 -9.33 1.05 -9.77
CA ASN A 349 -10.13 1.04 -10.98
C ASN A 349 -10.10 2.44 -11.61
N SER A 350 -9.90 2.51 -12.93
CA SER A 350 -9.63 3.74 -13.70
C SER A 350 -10.85 4.63 -13.94
N ASN A 351 -11.99 4.33 -13.31
CA ASN A 351 -13.17 5.17 -13.43
C ASN A 351 -12.91 6.55 -12.81
N SER A 352 -13.03 7.60 -13.60
CA SER A 352 -12.95 8.98 -13.14
C SER A 352 -14.16 9.30 -12.25
N PHE A 353 -13.95 10.06 -11.18
CA PHE A 353 -15.02 10.51 -10.28
C PHE A 353 -15.22 12.02 -10.47
N ASP A 354 -16.47 12.50 -10.43
CA ASP A 354 -16.77 13.93 -10.52
C ASP A 354 -16.42 14.67 -9.22
N ALA A 355 -16.57 15.99 -9.22
CA ALA A 355 -16.30 16.85 -8.06
C ALA A 355 -17.20 16.56 -6.83
N GLN A 356 -18.18 15.65 -6.96
CA GLN A 356 -19.02 15.17 -5.85
C GLN A 356 -18.77 13.70 -5.52
N GLY A 357 -17.72 13.09 -6.09
CA GLY A 357 -17.32 11.72 -5.81
C GLY A 357 -18.16 10.66 -6.56
N ARG A 358 -18.94 11.03 -7.59
CA ARG A 358 -19.72 10.06 -8.39
C ARG A 358 -18.91 9.53 -9.57
N ALA A 359 -19.01 8.23 -9.85
CA ALA A 359 -18.38 7.63 -11.03
C ALA A 359 -18.87 8.28 -12.34
N ILE A 360 -17.94 8.84 -13.12
CA ILE A 360 -18.15 9.35 -14.48
C ILE A 360 -18.07 8.16 -15.42
N ALA A 361 -19.19 7.83 -16.08
CA ALA A 361 -19.16 6.92 -17.22
C ALA A 361 -18.31 7.54 -18.34
N ALA A 362 -17.45 6.76 -19.00
CA ALA A 362 -16.62 7.22 -20.10
C ALA A 362 -17.47 7.91 -21.18
N ALA A 363 -17.37 9.23 -21.29
CA ALA A 363 -18.09 10.01 -22.28
C ALA A 363 -17.36 9.92 -23.63
N GLU A 364 -18.11 9.64 -24.69
CA GLU A 364 -17.62 9.70 -26.08
C GLU A 364 -17.07 11.09 -26.45
N PRO A 365 -16.07 11.18 -27.33
CA PRO A 365 -15.35 12.41 -27.61
C PRO A 365 -16.20 13.38 -28.44
N GLY A 366 -16.80 14.38 -27.79
CA GLY A 366 -17.54 15.43 -28.51
C GLY A 366 -17.94 16.64 -27.68
N SER A 367 -17.43 17.80 -28.09
CA SER A 367 -17.83 19.17 -27.72
C SER A 367 -17.28 19.76 -26.41
N ARG A 368 -16.31 20.67 -26.59
CA ARG A 368 -15.95 21.70 -25.60
C ARG A 368 -17.04 22.77 -25.59
N SER A 369 -17.44 23.24 -24.41
CA SER A 369 -17.95 24.60 -24.27
C SER A 369 -17.46 25.22 -22.97
N ALA A 370 -17.19 26.52 -23.04
CA ALA A 370 -16.49 27.34 -22.07
C ALA A 370 -17.30 27.58 -20.79
N VAL A 371 -16.62 27.66 -19.65
CA VAL A 371 -17.18 28.18 -18.40
C VAL A 371 -16.37 29.38 -17.94
N THR A 372 -17.10 30.46 -17.70
CA THR A 372 -16.69 31.78 -17.25
C THR A 372 -16.31 31.79 -15.76
N ALA A 373 -15.33 32.63 -15.43
CA ALA A 373 -14.83 32.87 -14.08
C ALA A 373 -15.86 33.54 -13.15
N HIS A 374 -15.85 33.17 -11.87
CA HIS A 374 -16.40 33.97 -10.77
C HIS A 374 -15.48 33.94 -9.54
N ASP A 375 -15.04 35.15 -9.20
CA ASP A 375 -14.51 35.77 -7.97
C ASP A 375 -14.24 34.94 -6.69
N ASP A 376 -12.98 35.04 -6.23
CA ASP A 376 -12.51 34.75 -4.86
C ASP A 376 -12.45 36.04 -3.99
N PRO A 377 -12.67 35.98 -2.65
CA PRO A 377 -12.40 37.07 -1.72
C PRO A 377 -10.96 37.04 -1.16
N PRO A 378 -10.47 38.10 -0.49
CA PRO A 378 -9.09 38.53 -0.62
C PRO A 378 -8.08 37.81 0.28
N GLU A 379 -6.92 37.61 -0.33
CA GLU A 379 -5.68 37.02 0.17
C GLU A 379 -4.90 37.98 1.09
N ASN A 380 -4.29 37.45 2.15
CA ASN A 380 -3.20 38.14 2.84
C ASN A 380 -2.14 37.15 3.33
N SER A 381 -1.29 36.65 2.42
CA SER A 381 0.08 36.22 2.73
C SER A 381 0.86 36.01 1.43
N ARG A 382 2.02 36.66 1.29
CA ARG A 382 2.90 36.65 0.11
C ARG A 382 3.04 35.26 -0.54
N THR A 383 2.58 35.12 -1.78
CA THR A 383 2.82 33.96 -2.64
C THR A 383 4.34 33.81 -2.89
N PRO A 384 4.95 32.63 -2.68
CA PRO A 384 6.35 32.40 -3.04
C PRO A 384 6.57 32.60 -4.55
N ALA A 385 7.71 33.17 -4.95
CA ALA A 385 7.99 33.60 -6.33
C ALA A 385 7.88 32.49 -7.41
N PHE A 386 7.94 31.21 -7.02
CA PHE A 386 7.80 30.05 -7.91
C PHE A 386 6.73 29.05 -7.44
N GLY A 387 5.72 29.51 -6.69
CA GLY A 387 4.72 28.64 -6.08
C GLY A 387 3.92 27.79 -7.07
N GLU A 388 3.69 28.28 -8.29
CA GLU A 388 2.98 27.51 -9.33
C GLU A 388 3.84 26.36 -9.88
N GLN A 389 5.11 26.63 -10.20
CA GLN A 389 6.07 25.62 -10.66
C GLN A 389 6.31 24.57 -9.58
N GLY A 390 6.44 24.99 -8.31
CA GLY A 390 6.56 24.09 -7.17
C GLY A 390 5.34 23.18 -7.03
N ARG A 391 4.12 23.73 -7.13
CA ARG A 391 2.88 22.94 -7.13
C ARG A 391 2.82 21.93 -8.28
N ALA A 392 3.25 22.31 -9.48
CA ALA A 392 3.27 21.42 -10.64
C ALA A 392 4.26 20.26 -10.43
N ILE A 393 5.47 20.56 -9.95
CA ILE A 393 6.48 19.54 -9.60
C ILE A 393 5.93 18.57 -8.55
N ALA A 394 5.38 19.09 -7.45
CA ALA A 394 4.81 18.28 -6.37
C ALA A 394 3.67 17.37 -6.86
N THR A 395 2.82 17.89 -7.75
CA THR A 395 1.71 17.14 -8.34
C THR A 395 2.21 15.96 -9.18
N ILE A 396 3.21 16.19 -10.04
CA ILE A 396 3.76 15.14 -10.91
C ILE A 396 4.58 14.13 -10.09
N ALA A 397 5.33 14.59 -9.09
CA ALA A 397 6.05 13.71 -8.16
C ALA A 397 5.09 12.73 -7.47
N ARG A 398 3.94 13.21 -7.02
CA ARG A 398 2.91 12.38 -6.42
C ARG A 398 2.31 11.37 -7.40
N GLN A 399 2.01 11.79 -8.62
CA GLN A 399 1.51 10.87 -9.66
C GLN A 399 2.49 9.73 -9.96
N LEU A 400 3.79 10.05 -10.06
CA LEU A 400 4.83 9.07 -10.34
C LEU A 400 5.17 8.19 -9.11
N TYR A 401 5.05 8.75 -7.90
CA TYR A 401 5.14 8.02 -6.65
C TYR A 401 4.00 6.98 -6.52
N GLU A 402 2.75 7.38 -6.79
CA GLU A 402 1.57 6.49 -6.75
C GLU A 402 1.68 5.33 -7.75
N ARG A 403 2.46 5.48 -8.82
CA ARG A 403 2.78 4.41 -9.78
C ARG A 403 3.92 3.50 -9.34
N GLY A 404 4.56 3.78 -8.20
CA GLY A 404 5.71 3.05 -7.68
C GLY A 404 7.03 3.39 -8.38
N TRP A 405 7.11 4.50 -9.13
CA TRP A 405 8.30 4.85 -9.92
C TRP A 405 9.26 5.79 -9.18
N MET A 406 8.84 6.35 -8.05
CA MET A 406 9.66 7.22 -7.21
C MET A 406 9.60 6.77 -5.74
N PRO A 407 9.93 5.52 -5.40
CA PRO A 407 9.73 4.99 -4.05
C PRO A 407 10.54 5.76 -3.01
N GLY A 408 9.89 6.14 -1.90
CA GLY A 408 10.51 6.91 -0.83
C GLY A 408 11.11 8.23 -1.36
N THR A 409 12.43 8.40 -1.18
CA THR A 409 13.17 9.61 -1.59
C THR A 409 13.78 9.51 -2.98
N ALA A 410 13.56 8.40 -3.71
CA ALA A 410 14.20 8.09 -4.97
C ALA A 410 13.63 8.89 -6.15
N GLY A 411 14.48 9.24 -7.11
CA GLY A 411 14.11 10.05 -8.26
C GLY A 411 14.00 11.54 -7.95
N ASN A 412 13.89 12.37 -8.99
CA ASN A 412 13.63 13.80 -8.82
C ASN A 412 13.06 14.43 -10.10
N ILE A 413 12.49 15.62 -9.95
CA ILE A 413 11.82 16.35 -11.02
C ILE A 413 12.30 17.80 -10.98
N SER A 414 12.51 18.39 -12.15
CA SER A 414 12.80 19.81 -12.25
C SER A 414 12.14 20.48 -13.45
N VAL A 415 11.94 21.79 -13.33
CA VAL A 415 11.52 22.67 -14.43
C VAL A 415 12.50 23.82 -14.59
N ARG A 416 12.74 24.24 -15.83
CA ARG A 416 13.48 25.47 -16.14
C ARG A 416 12.63 26.66 -15.70
N VAL A 417 13.26 27.67 -15.11
CA VAL A 417 12.57 28.91 -14.70
C VAL A 417 13.21 30.13 -15.36
N GLU A 418 12.35 31.07 -15.76
CA GLU A 418 12.73 32.39 -16.26
C GLU A 418 12.30 33.46 -15.24
N THR A 419 12.98 34.61 -15.18
CA THR A 419 12.65 35.66 -14.20
C THR A 419 11.34 36.39 -14.53
N PRO A 420 10.51 36.72 -13.52
CA PRO A 420 9.59 37.85 -13.61
C PRO A 420 10.37 39.16 -13.75
N SER A 421 9.81 40.09 -14.52
CA SER A 421 10.41 41.36 -14.96
C SER A 421 10.61 42.46 -13.88
N SER A 422 10.82 42.11 -12.60
CA SER A 422 11.03 43.09 -11.52
C SER A 422 12.37 42.91 -10.79
N PRO A 423 13.22 43.96 -10.70
CA PRO A 423 14.56 43.87 -10.14
C PRO A 423 14.54 44.11 -8.63
N VAL A 424 14.39 43.04 -7.83
CA VAL A 424 14.76 43.10 -6.41
C VAL A 424 15.52 41.83 -6.02
N ALA A 425 16.84 41.98 -6.03
CA ALA A 425 17.82 41.28 -5.21
C ALA A 425 17.72 39.75 -5.10
N VAL A 426 18.27 39.05 -6.10
CA VAL A 426 18.98 37.78 -5.86
C VAL A 426 20.37 37.94 -6.46
N GLY A 427 21.40 37.74 -5.64
CA GLY A 427 22.80 38.04 -5.93
C GLY A 427 23.31 37.45 -7.25
N ALA A 428 24.26 38.16 -7.84
CA ALA A 428 24.94 37.82 -9.08
C ALA A 428 25.51 36.38 -9.06
N GLY A 429 24.81 35.46 -9.72
CA GLY A 429 25.22 34.11 -10.09
C GLY A 429 24.42 33.72 -11.34
N ALA A 430 25.08 33.27 -12.39
CA ALA A 430 24.59 33.26 -13.76
C ALA A 430 23.28 32.47 -13.96
N TRP A 431 22.24 33.17 -14.44
CA TRP A 431 21.09 32.55 -15.12
C TRP A 431 21.57 31.92 -16.43
N PRO A 432 21.03 30.77 -16.87
CA PRO A 432 19.71 30.21 -16.54
C PRO A 432 19.69 29.30 -15.28
N ALA A 433 18.52 29.17 -14.66
CA ALA A 433 18.29 28.36 -13.46
C ALA A 433 17.15 27.34 -13.65
N LEU A 434 17.09 26.37 -12.75
CA LEU A 434 16.03 25.37 -12.64
C LEU A 434 15.49 25.31 -11.22
N LEU A 435 14.23 24.92 -11.09
CA LEU A 435 13.58 24.57 -9.83
C LEU A 435 13.50 23.04 -9.74
N ILE A 436 14.10 22.44 -8.72
CA ILE A 436 14.18 20.96 -8.54
C ILE A 436 13.65 20.52 -7.19
N THR A 437 13.10 19.31 -7.10
CA THR A 437 12.70 18.73 -5.80
C THR A 437 13.87 18.69 -4.81
N ALA A 438 13.61 19.01 -3.55
CA ALA A 438 14.59 18.91 -2.48
C ALA A 438 15.05 17.46 -2.20
N SER A 439 16.25 17.33 -1.63
CA SER A 439 16.83 16.05 -1.23
C SER A 439 16.21 15.50 0.06
N GLY A 440 16.17 14.17 0.19
CA GLY A 440 15.79 13.47 1.41
C GLY A 440 14.30 13.52 1.78
N LEU A 441 13.43 13.96 0.87
CA LEU A 441 11.99 14.02 1.07
C LEU A 441 11.27 12.95 0.25
N SER A 442 10.21 12.39 0.82
CA SER A 442 9.32 11.45 0.15
C SER A 442 8.67 12.13 -1.06
N LYS A 443 8.77 11.51 -2.25
CA LYS A 443 8.28 12.11 -3.49
C LYS A 443 6.75 12.16 -3.57
N GLY A 444 6.06 11.32 -2.80
CA GLY A 444 4.60 11.35 -2.64
C GLY A 444 4.09 12.52 -1.78
N GLU A 445 4.94 13.07 -0.91
CA GLU A 445 4.56 14.05 0.12
C GLU A 445 5.05 15.46 -0.16
N LEU A 446 5.69 15.70 -1.31
CA LEU A 446 6.21 17.03 -1.64
C LEU A 446 5.08 18.07 -1.68
N SER A 447 5.36 19.23 -1.08
CA SER A 447 4.58 20.46 -1.23
C SER A 447 5.24 21.40 -2.25
N ALA A 448 4.56 22.52 -2.55
CA ALA A 448 5.10 23.53 -3.46
C ALA A 448 6.45 24.13 -2.98
N ASP A 449 6.64 24.18 -1.67
CA ASP A 449 7.82 24.77 -1.02
C ASP A 449 8.99 23.78 -0.91
N ASP A 450 8.79 22.51 -1.29
CA ASP A 450 9.81 21.46 -1.23
C ASP A 450 10.67 21.39 -2.49
N THR A 451 10.97 22.57 -3.02
CA THR A 451 11.81 22.76 -4.20
C THR A 451 12.99 23.67 -3.89
N VAL A 452 14.05 23.54 -4.69
CA VAL A 452 15.30 24.28 -4.55
C VAL A 452 15.64 24.92 -5.87
N LEU A 453 15.98 26.21 -5.84
CA LEU A 453 16.47 26.92 -7.01
C LEU A 453 17.97 26.65 -7.22
N VAL A 454 18.34 26.16 -8.41
CA VAL A 454 19.71 25.73 -8.76
C VAL A 454 20.15 26.38 -10.08
N GLY A 455 21.38 26.87 -10.13
CA GLY A 455 22.02 27.36 -11.35
C GLY A 455 22.34 26.23 -12.31
N ILE A 456 21.95 26.36 -13.59
CA ILE A 456 22.17 25.31 -14.60
C ILE A 456 23.66 25.19 -14.97
N ALA A 457 24.40 26.29 -14.97
CA ALA A 457 25.78 26.33 -15.44
C ALA A 457 26.75 25.59 -14.50
N ASP A 458 26.57 25.75 -13.19
CA ASP A 458 27.48 25.29 -12.14
C ASP A 458 26.86 24.25 -11.21
N THR A 459 25.56 23.94 -11.35
CA THR A 459 24.82 23.00 -10.50
C THR A 459 24.81 23.43 -9.03
N THR A 460 24.93 24.74 -8.75
CA THR A 460 24.93 25.26 -7.37
C THR A 460 23.56 25.76 -6.95
N ALA A 461 23.17 25.48 -5.71
CA ALA A 461 21.95 26.05 -5.14
C ALA A 461 22.13 27.56 -4.94
N HIS A 462 21.12 28.36 -5.28
CA HIS A 462 21.16 29.80 -5.06
C HIS A 462 21.28 30.12 -3.55
N ALA A 463 21.85 31.29 -3.23
CA ALA A 463 21.97 31.73 -1.84
C ALA A 463 20.59 31.89 -1.16
N GLY A 464 20.50 31.51 0.11
CA GLY A 464 19.29 31.67 0.92
C GLY A 464 18.24 30.55 0.78
N GLN A 465 18.54 29.48 0.03
CA GLN A 465 17.67 28.30 -0.04
C GLN A 465 17.64 27.57 1.31
N ARG A 466 16.43 27.26 1.81
CA ARG A 466 16.24 26.56 3.10
C ARG A 466 16.57 25.07 3.03
N ARG A 467 16.54 24.49 1.83
CA ARG A 467 16.72 23.05 1.59
C ARG A 467 17.91 22.80 0.67
N LYS A 468 18.42 21.56 0.70
CA LYS A 468 19.50 21.10 -0.18
C LYS A 468 18.92 20.47 -1.46
N PRO A 469 19.51 20.71 -2.64
CA PRO A 469 19.08 20.07 -3.88
C PRO A 469 19.41 18.56 -3.86
N SER A 470 18.72 17.79 -4.71
CA SER A 470 18.99 16.34 -4.88
C SER A 470 20.44 16.06 -5.25
N ALA A 471 20.98 14.90 -4.84
CA ALA A 471 22.30 14.45 -5.29
C ALA A 471 22.38 14.26 -6.82
N GLU A 472 21.25 13.96 -7.46
CA GLU A 472 21.16 13.71 -8.90
C GLU A 472 20.90 14.98 -9.71
N THR A 473 21.01 16.16 -9.09
CA THR A 473 20.84 17.45 -9.78
C THR A 473 21.80 17.63 -10.96
N SER A 474 23.00 17.03 -10.89
CA SER A 474 23.98 17.02 -11.99
C SER A 474 23.45 16.35 -13.27
N ILE A 475 22.58 15.36 -13.15
CA ILE A 475 21.93 14.68 -14.28
C ILE A 475 20.98 15.64 -14.99
N HIS A 476 20.24 16.45 -14.22
CA HIS A 476 19.27 17.40 -14.75
C HIS A 476 19.99 18.58 -15.42
N THR A 477 21.03 19.14 -14.78
CA THR A 477 21.80 20.26 -15.37
C THR A 477 22.55 19.84 -16.64
N ALA A 478 23.00 18.58 -16.75
CA ALA A 478 23.56 18.05 -17.99
C ALA A 478 22.55 18.10 -19.16
N VAL A 479 21.30 17.70 -18.91
CA VAL A 479 20.24 17.82 -19.92
C VAL A 479 19.97 19.29 -20.27
N TYR A 480 19.78 20.17 -19.28
CA TYR A 480 19.49 21.58 -19.55
C TYR A 480 20.63 22.36 -20.23
N ARG A 481 21.89 21.95 -20.05
CA ARG A 481 23.06 22.55 -20.70
C ARG A 481 23.22 22.12 -22.16
N THR A 482 22.60 21.02 -22.57
CA THR A 482 22.78 20.41 -23.89
C THR A 482 21.49 20.36 -24.71
N ARG A 483 20.33 20.54 -24.07
CA ARG A 483 19.01 20.46 -24.69
C ARG A 483 18.15 21.68 -24.35
N PRO A 484 17.28 22.12 -25.27
CA PRO A 484 16.27 23.14 -25.00
C PRO A 484 15.10 22.58 -24.16
N ALA A 485 15.39 21.82 -23.10
CA ALA A 485 14.38 21.25 -22.23
C ALA A 485 13.76 22.33 -21.32
N GLY A 486 12.43 22.30 -21.18
CA GLY A 486 11.67 23.05 -20.19
C GLY A 486 11.45 22.27 -18.89
N ALA A 487 11.52 20.93 -18.93
CA ALA A 487 11.43 20.07 -17.76
C ALA A 487 12.22 18.77 -17.92
N VAL A 488 12.63 18.19 -16.77
CA VAL A 488 13.33 16.90 -16.69
C VAL A 488 12.71 16.07 -15.56
N VAL A 489 12.42 14.80 -15.85
CA VAL A 489 11.88 13.81 -14.92
C VAL A 489 12.84 12.63 -14.84
N HIS A 490 13.33 12.36 -13.64
CA HIS A 490 14.16 11.20 -13.33
C HIS A 490 13.41 10.29 -12.36
N VAL A 491 13.17 9.03 -12.76
CA VAL A 491 12.41 8.04 -12.00
C VAL A 491 13.13 6.70 -11.95
N HIS A 492 12.82 5.91 -10.93
CA HIS A 492 13.40 4.61 -10.64
C HIS A 492 12.34 3.54 -10.91
N SER A 493 11.80 3.51 -12.13
CA SER A 493 10.68 2.65 -12.48
C SER A 493 11.13 1.19 -12.71
N PRO A 494 10.36 0.18 -12.24
CA PRO A 494 10.85 -1.20 -12.15
C PRO A 494 11.27 -1.84 -13.48
N PHE A 495 10.44 -1.75 -14.51
CA PHE A 495 10.69 -2.45 -15.78
C PHE A 495 11.81 -1.80 -16.57
N ALA A 496 11.85 -0.46 -16.60
CA ALA A 496 12.95 0.28 -17.19
C ALA A 496 14.28 -0.01 -16.51
N THR A 497 14.30 -0.07 -15.18
CA THR A 497 15.50 -0.38 -14.40
C THR A 497 15.96 -1.82 -14.62
N ALA A 498 15.03 -2.77 -14.71
CA ALA A 498 15.32 -4.16 -15.05
C ALA A 498 15.92 -4.27 -16.47
N LEU A 499 15.30 -3.63 -17.46
CA LEU A 499 15.78 -3.66 -18.84
C LEU A 499 17.17 -3.03 -18.97
N ALA A 500 17.42 -1.87 -18.34
CA ALA A 500 18.73 -1.22 -18.32
C ALA A 500 19.82 -2.14 -17.75
N THR A 501 19.52 -2.82 -16.64
CA THR A 501 20.43 -3.77 -16.00
C THR A 501 20.77 -4.94 -16.92
N THR A 502 19.79 -5.47 -17.65
CA THR A 502 20.02 -6.58 -18.58
C THR A 502 20.71 -6.17 -19.89
N ALA A 503 20.49 -4.94 -20.35
CA ALA A 503 21.05 -4.44 -21.61
C ALA A 503 22.51 -3.99 -21.47
N ALA A 504 22.91 -3.54 -20.28
CA ALA A 504 24.25 -2.99 -20.03
C ALA A 504 25.34 -4.04 -20.27
N ARG A 505 26.41 -3.65 -20.99
CA ARG A 505 27.56 -4.51 -21.25
C ARG A 505 28.75 -4.07 -20.39
N PRO A 506 29.37 -4.97 -19.61
CA PRO A 506 30.54 -4.62 -18.82
C PRO A 506 31.66 -4.06 -19.70
N GLY A 507 32.14 -2.86 -19.37
CA GLY A 507 33.26 -2.20 -20.07
C GLY A 507 32.86 -1.17 -21.13
N ASP A 508 31.59 -1.10 -21.54
CA ASP A 508 31.11 -0.03 -22.41
C ASP A 508 31.05 1.31 -21.65
N ALA A 509 31.43 2.41 -22.32
CA ALA A 509 31.25 3.76 -21.79
C ALA A 509 29.77 4.17 -21.76
N VAL A 510 29.03 3.84 -22.83
CA VAL A 510 27.57 3.96 -22.95
C VAL A 510 27.10 2.83 -23.87
N THR A 511 26.21 1.96 -23.39
CA THR A 511 25.67 0.86 -24.21
C THR A 511 24.47 1.34 -25.02
N PRO A 512 24.43 1.17 -26.36
CA PRO A 512 23.26 1.52 -27.17
C PRO A 512 22.21 0.40 -27.13
N LEU A 513 20.99 0.72 -26.69
CA LEU A 513 19.85 -0.20 -26.70
C LEU A 513 18.89 0.14 -27.85
N ARG A 514 18.82 -0.72 -28.87
CA ARG A 514 17.92 -0.55 -30.03
C ARG A 514 16.56 -1.19 -29.75
N ILE A 515 15.48 -0.42 -29.92
CA ILE A 515 14.09 -0.88 -29.82
C ILE A 515 13.33 -0.48 -31.09
N SER A 516 12.53 -1.39 -31.67
CA SER A 516 11.83 -1.12 -32.94
C SER A 516 10.43 -1.76 -33.03
N GLY A 517 9.56 -1.14 -33.81
CA GLY A 517 8.26 -1.69 -34.19
C GLY A 517 7.13 -1.55 -33.15
N PHE A 518 7.40 -1.00 -31.96
CA PHE A 518 6.38 -0.76 -30.95
C PHE A 518 5.67 0.58 -31.19
N GLU A 519 4.34 0.59 -31.12
CA GLU A 519 3.51 1.80 -31.30
C GLU A 519 3.84 2.90 -30.27
N LEU A 520 4.24 2.50 -29.05
CA LEU A 520 4.63 3.41 -27.97
C LEU A 520 5.82 4.32 -28.31
N LEU A 521 6.63 3.98 -29.32
CA LEU A 521 7.75 4.81 -29.78
C LEU A 521 7.29 6.21 -30.25
N LYS A 522 6.03 6.35 -30.69
CA LYS A 522 5.44 7.65 -31.05
C LYS A 522 5.38 8.63 -29.88
N GLY A 523 5.30 8.12 -28.65
CA GLY A 523 5.28 8.93 -27.42
C GLY A 523 6.56 9.73 -27.17
N PHE A 524 7.67 9.39 -27.85
CA PHE A 524 8.93 10.11 -27.68
C PHE A 524 9.05 11.37 -28.53
N GLY A 525 8.21 11.53 -29.57
CA GLY A 525 8.29 12.68 -30.49
C GLY A 525 9.55 12.64 -31.37
N LEU A 526 9.98 11.44 -31.79
CA LEU A 526 11.10 11.24 -32.71
C LEU A 526 10.69 11.58 -34.15
N ALA A 527 11.65 12.00 -34.97
CA ALA A 527 11.42 12.25 -36.40
C ALA A 527 11.00 10.96 -37.14
N ASP A 528 11.58 9.82 -36.76
CA ASP A 528 11.17 8.48 -37.19
C ASP A 528 10.81 7.64 -35.96
N PRO A 529 9.52 7.38 -35.69
CA PRO A 529 9.08 6.58 -34.56
C PRO A 529 9.15 5.07 -34.83
N SER A 530 9.72 4.60 -35.94
CA SER A 530 9.84 3.16 -36.23
C SER A 530 10.89 2.46 -35.35
N THR A 531 11.93 3.20 -34.94
CA THR A 531 13.05 2.69 -34.14
C THR A 531 13.61 3.79 -33.25
N VAL A 532 14.01 3.44 -32.04
CA VAL A 532 14.82 4.29 -31.16
C VAL A 532 16.11 3.56 -30.74
N VAL A 533 17.20 4.31 -30.58
CA VAL A 533 18.42 3.82 -29.93
C VAL A 533 18.61 4.62 -28.64
N ILE A 534 18.35 3.98 -27.50
CA ILE A 534 18.39 4.62 -26.19
C ILE A 534 19.78 4.41 -25.58
N PRO A 535 20.47 5.47 -25.12
CA PRO A 535 21.73 5.31 -24.41
C PRO A 535 21.51 4.75 -23.00
N VAL A 536 22.30 3.73 -22.65
CA VAL A 536 22.36 3.13 -21.31
C VAL A 536 23.69 3.49 -20.67
N PHE A 537 23.64 4.37 -19.68
CA PHE A 537 24.81 4.83 -18.94
C PHE A 537 25.14 3.89 -17.77
N PRO A 538 26.42 3.64 -17.46
CA PRO A 538 26.80 2.96 -16.23
C PRO A 538 26.41 3.79 -15.00
N ASN A 539 26.05 3.11 -13.91
CA ASN A 539 25.83 3.74 -12.61
C ASN A 539 27.15 3.88 -11.85
N TRP A 540 27.35 5.02 -11.20
CA TRP A 540 28.54 5.34 -10.42
C TRP A 540 28.13 5.80 -9.01
N PRO A 541 28.88 5.44 -7.95
CA PRO A 541 28.67 6.00 -6.62
C PRO A 541 28.75 7.53 -6.61
N GLU A 542 29.64 8.11 -7.42
CA GLU A 542 29.74 9.56 -7.61
C GLU A 542 28.73 10.05 -8.66
N VAL A 543 27.52 10.41 -8.23
CA VAL A 543 26.43 10.87 -9.13
C VAL A 543 26.83 12.08 -10.03
N ALA A 544 27.77 12.91 -9.58
CA ALA A 544 28.33 13.99 -10.39
C ALA A 544 29.01 13.48 -11.67
N ARG A 545 29.64 12.30 -11.62
CA ARG A 545 30.25 11.64 -12.78
C ARG A 545 29.19 11.23 -13.81
N ILE A 546 28.08 10.66 -13.36
CA ILE A 546 26.95 10.29 -14.25
C ILE A 546 26.48 11.53 -15.02
N GLY A 547 26.33 12.67 -14.34
CA GLY A 547 25.97 13.94 -15.01
C GLY A 547 27.02 14.41 -16.03
N ALA A 548 28.32 14.23 -15.75
CA ALA A 548 29.39 14.59 -16.70
C ALA A 548 29.40 13.68 -17.94
N ASP A 549 29.20 12.37 -17.75
CA ASP A 549 29.11 11.39 -18.84
C ASP A 549 27.90 11.71 -19.74
N ILE A 550 26.75 12.04 -19.15
CA ILE A 550 25.53 12.46 -19.87
C ILE A 550 25.75 13.77 -20.64
N ASP A 551 26.35 14.80 -20.01
CA ASP A 551 26.61 16.08 -20.67
C ASP A 551 27.52 15.90 -21.90
N THR A 552 28.59 15.11 -21.75
CA THR A 552 29.51 14.78 -22.85
C THR A 552 28.78 14.07 -23.99
N TYR A 553 28.06 12.99 -23.68
CA TYR A 553 27.32 12.22 -24.67
C TYR A 553 26.28 13.06 -25.42
N LEU A 554 25.49 13.87 -24.70
CA LEU A 554 24.43 14.68 -25.31
C LEU A 554 24.97 15.81 -26.19
N ARG A 555 26.19 16.32 -25.94
CA ARG A 555 26.88 17.26 -26.84
C ARG A 555 27.37 16.59 -28.12
N GLU A 556 27.92 15.39 -28.00
CA GLU A 556 28.43 14.61 -29.13
C GLU A 556 27.30 14.06 -30.02
N LYS A 557 26.13 13.80 -29.44
CA LYS A 557 24.96 13.23 -30.13
C LYS A 557 23.76 14.19 -30.09
N PRO A 558 23.75 15.28 -30.88
CA PRO A 558 22.64 16.24 -30.89
C PRO A 558 21.29 15.60 -31.25
N ASP A 559 21.27 14.46 -31.94
CA ASP A 559 20.04 13.74 -32.30
C ASP A 559 19.64 12.65 -31.29
N ALA A 560 20.30 12.58 -30.12
CA ALA A 560 19.92 11.63 -29.07
C ALA A 560 18.43 11.80 -28.67
N PRO A 561 17.70 10.70 -28.47
CA PRO A 561 16.29 10.77 -28.13
C PRO A 561 16.08 11.41 -26.75
N PRO A 562 14.88 11.94 -26.45
CA PRO A 562 14.60 12.66 -25.20
C PRO A 562 14.45 11.77 -23.95
N ILE A 563 15.18 10.66 -23.93
CA ILE A 563 15.13 9.57 -22.95
C ILE A 563 16.52 8.92 -22.82
N LEU A 564 16.87 8.47 -21.62
CA LEU A 564 18.07 7.69 -21.34
C LEU A 564 17.87 6.74 -20.16
N PHE A 565 18.71 5.70 -20.09
CA PHE A 565 18.79 4.78 -18.95
C PHE A 565 20.08 4.98 -18.16
N ILE A 566 20.03 4.64 -16.87
CA ILE A 566 21.19 4.47 -16.00
C ILE A 566 21.07 3.10 -15.34
N THR A 567 22.03 2.22 -15.59
CA THR A 567 22.03 0.80 -15.22
C THR A 567 21.81 0.59 -13.71
N GLY A 568 20.72 -0.08 -13.31
CA GLY A 568 20.42 -0.32 -11.90
C GLY A 568 20.11 0.93 -11.07
N HIS A 569 19.80 2.05 -11.74
CA HIS A 569 19.50 3.33 -11.09
C HIS A 569 18.14 3.86 -11.54
N GLY A 570 17.88 3.98 -12.84
CA GLY A 570 16.59 4.45 -13.33
C GLY A 570 16.66 5.04 -14.74
N ILE A 571 15.67 5.88 -15.05
CA ILE A 571 15.55 6.57 -16.34
C ILE A 571 15.46 8.07 -16.16
N THR A 572 15.93 8.80 -17.16
CA THR A 572 15.76 10.25 -17.25
C THR A 572 15.11 10.59 -18.57
N THR A 573 14.07 11.42 -18.49
CA THR A 573 13.32 11.90 -19.65
C THR A 573 13.20 13.42 -19.57
N TRP A 574 13.09 14.09 -20.71
CA TRP A 574 12.95 15.54 -20.73
C TRP A 574 11.99 15.98 -21.83
N GLY A 575 11.51 17.22 -21.73
CA GLY A 575 10.64 17.81 -22.73
C GLY A 575 10.48 19.31 -22.57
N ASP A 576 9.73 19.91 -23.49
CA ASP A 576 9.42 21.34 -23.51
C ASP A 576 8.54 21.74 -22.33
N THR A 577 7.73 20.79 -21.84
CA THR A 577 6.87 20.96 -20.67
C THR A 577 7.05 19.79 -19.70
N LEU A 578 6.65 20.02 -18.45
CA LEU A 578 6.67 18.98 -17.42
C LEU A 578 5.74 17.79 -17.77
N ALA A 579 4.59 18.06 -18.37
CA ALA A 579 3.69 17.01 -18.85
C ALA A 579 4.36 16.15 -19.95
N GLN A 580 5.05 16.78 -20.90
CA GLN A 580 5.75 16.04 -21.97
C GLN A 580 6.89 15.18 -21.42
N ALA A 581 7.66 15.68 -20.46
CA ALA A 581 8.69 14.88 -19.79
C ALA A 581 8.08 13.68 -19.06
N ARG A 582 7.00 13.88 -18.29
CA ARG A 582 6.25 12.79 -17.64
C ARG A 582 5.75 11.76 -18.66
N ASP A 583 5.09 12.18 -19.73
CA ASP A 583 4.49 11.29 -20.73
C ASP A 583 5.53 10.40 -21.41
N ARG A 584 6.74 10.94 -21.63
CA ARG A 584 7.88 10.17 -22.13
C ARG A 584 8.34 9.10 -21.14
N ALA A 585 8.40 9.42 -19.85
CA ALA A 585 8.69 8.42 -18.81
C ALA A 585 7.62 7.32 -18.79
N GLU A 586 6.34 7.70 -18.93
CA GLU A 586 5.23 6.73 -18.97
C GLU A 586 5.30 5.81 -20.19
N CYS A 587 5.54 6.37 -21.38
CA CYS A 587 5.70 5.59 -22.60
C CYS A 587 6.92 4.66 -22.51
N LEU A 588 8.01 5.13 -21.91
CA LEU A 588 9.22 4.32 -21.75
C LEU A 588 9.00 3.16 -20.80
N GLU A 589 8.39 3.39 -19.64
CA GLU A 589 8.13 2.31 -18.68
C GLU A 589 7.16 1.26 -19.26
N ALA A 590 6.07 1.69 -19.91
CA ALA A 590 5.13 0.76 -20.54
C ALA A 590 5.78 -0.04 -21.68
N LEU A 591 6.69 0.58 -22.44
CA LEU A 591 7.49 -0.09 -23.45
C LEU A 591 8.43 -1.12 -22.81
N CYS A 592 9.11 -0.74 -21.73
CA CYS A 592 10.00 -1.64 -20.99
C CYS A 592 9.23 -2.81 -20.39
N GLU A 593 8.03 -2.60 -19.86
CA GLU A 593 7.17 -3.68 -19.36
C GLU A 593 6.87 -4.71 -20.45
N LEU A 594 6.49 -4.25 -21.64
CA LEU A 594 6.25 -5.14 -22.79
C LEU A 594 7.52 -5.91 -23.16
N ILE A 595 8.68 -5.24 -23.21
CA ILE A 595 9.96 -5.88 -23.54
C ILE A 595 10.33 -6.91 -22.47
N THR A 596 10.19 -6.59 -21.18
CA THR A 596 10.51 -7.51 -20.09
C THR A 596 9.58 -8.72 -20.09
N ARG A 597 8.29 -8.54 -20.38
CA ARG A 597 7.30 -9.64 -20.44
C ARG A 597 7.47 -10.51 -21.68
N THR A 598 7.90 -9.95 -22.81
CA THR A 598 8.05 -10.67 -24.08
C THR A 598 9.47 -11.19 -24.34
N GLY A 599 10.47 -10.63 -23.65
CA GLY A 599 11.89 -10.87 -23.91
C GLY A 599 12.41 -10.26 -25.21
N ARG A 600 11.64 -9.38 -25.87
CA ARG A 600 11.95 -8.89 -27.23
C ARG A 600 12.04 -7.38 -27.30
N THR A 601 13.09 -6.86 -27.95
CA THR A 601 13.25 -5.42 -28.24
C THR A 601 12.71 -5.03 -29.62
N ASP A 602 12.17 -5.98 -30.38
CA ASP A 602 11.50 -5.75 -31.65
C ASP A 602 10.09 -6.35 -31.66
N ALA A 603 9.11 -5.61 -32.20
CA ALA A 603 7.72 -6.06 -32.28
C ALA A 603 7.38 -6.82 -33.57
N THR A 604 8.37 -7.23 -34.37
CA THR A 604 8.13 -7.91 -35.66
C THR A 604 7.39 -9.24 -35.41
N PRO A 605 6.33 -9.58 -36.17
CA PRO A 605 5.64 -10.87 -35.99
C PRO A 605 6.62 -12.04 -36.08
N LEU A 606 6.44 -13.06 -35.23
CA LEU A 606 7.10 -14.35 -35.45
C LEU A 606 6.62 -14.87 -36.81
N GLU A 607 7.53 -15.20 -37.72
CA GLU A 607 7.18 -16.02 -38.87
C GLU A 607 6.67 -17.36 -38.34
N ILE A 608 5.35 -17.52 -38.25
CA ILE A 608 4.75 -18.83 -38.08
C ILE A 608 4.96 -19.50 -39.43
N GLY A 609 5.95 -20.40 -39.50
CA GLY A 609 6.20 -21.21 -40.69
C GLY A 609 4.91 -21.92 -41.15
N PRO A 610 4.80 -22.27 -42.45
CA PRO A 610 3.56 -22.82 -42.99
C PRO A 610 3.15 -24.08 -42.22
N THR A 611 1.91 -24.06 -41.73
CA THR A 611 1.24 -25.14 -40.97
C THR A 611 1.13 -26.43 -41.74
#